data_AF-A0A6P8IRF3-F1
#
_entry.id   AF-A0A6P8IRF3-F1
#
_cell.length_a   1.000
_cell.length_b   1.000
_cell.length_c   1.000
_cell.angle_alpha   90.00
_cell.angle_beta   90.00
_cell.angle_gamma   90.00
#
_symmetry.space_group_name_H-M   'P 1'
#
loop_
_entity.id
_entity.type
_entity.pdbx_description
1 polymer ?
#
loop_
_entity_poly.entity_id
_entity_poly.type
_entity_poly.pdbx_seq_one_letter_code
_entity_poly.pdbx_strand_id
1 'polypeptide(L)'
;MKALYFTSVIFLAFLLHKTECKVLTSHVCEYYNPECGYNCPRLQKCAVHQGKISHCFALYSDTPNGVKVLRKGCWLQNLLFCPLDFKCSTKPITNKHGLQFCCCTGDKCNAKID
;
A
#
# COMPACT_ATOMS: atom_id res chain seq x y z
N MET A 1 -45.29 13.56 23.23
CA MET A 1 -44.84 12.74 22.08
C MET A 1 -43.87 13.44 21.12
N LYS A 2 -43.94 14.76 20.88
CA LYS A 2 -43.01 15.47 19.96
C LYS A 2 -41.57 15.65 20.49
N ALA A 3 -41.40 15.82 21.81
CA ALA A 3 -40.08 16.03 22.43
C ALA A 3 -39.16 14.80 22.39
N LEU A 4 -39.72 13.59 22.61
CA LEU A 4 -38.97 12.33 22.51
C LEU A 4 -38.47 12.04 21.07
N TYR A 5 -39.23 12.46 20.07
CA TYR A 5 -38.85 12.32 18.67
C TYR A 5 -37.66 13.23 18.32
N PHE A 6 -37.66 14.46 18.85
CA PHE A 6 -36.61 15.44 18.60
C PHE A 6 -35.26 15.03 19.22
N THR A 7 -35.27 14.49 20.44
CA THR A 7 -34.05 13.97 21.09
C THR A 7 -33.50 12.72 20.40
N SER A 8 -34.37 11.87 19.87
CA SER A 8 -33.99 10.65 19.12
C SER A 8 -33.28 10.97 17.80
N VAL A 9 -33.78 11.96 17.05
CA VAL A 9 -33.20 12.41 15.78
C VAL A 9 -31.81 13.04 15.98
N ILE A 10 -31.62 13.81 17.04
CA ILE A 10 -30.33 14.42 17.39
C ILE A 10 -29.29 13.34 17.74
N PHE A 11 -29.68 12.33 18.52
CA PHE A 11 -28.78 11.21 18.87
C PHE A 11 -28.34 10.41 17.62
N LEU A 12 -29.25 10.14 16.67
CA LEU A 12 -28.88 9.50 15.41
C LEU A 12 -27.92 10.35 14.56
N ALA A 13 -28.11 11.67 14.53
CA ALA A 13 -27.23 12.58 13.79
C ALA A 13 -25.80 12.63 14.38
N PHE A 14 -25.66 12.52 15.71
CA PHE A 14 -24.35 12.41 16.37
C PHE A 14 -23.66 11.06 16.11
N LEU A 15 -24.41 9.97 15.99
CA LEU A 15 -23.86 8.65 15.64
C LEU A 15 -23.38 8.56 14.19
N LEU A 16 -23.98 9.33 13.26
CA LEU A 16 -23.56 9.40 11.86
C LEU A 16 -22.32 10.28 11.61
N HIS A 17 -21.89 11.10 12.58
CA HIS A 17 -20.80 12.07 12.40
C HIS A 17 -19.38 11.54 12.66
N LYS A 18 -19.21 10.27 13.05
CA LYS A 18 -17.91 9.74 13.52
C LYS A 18 -17.36 8.54 12.75
N THR A 19 -17.69 8.39 11.48
CA THR A 19 -16.94 7.47 10.61
C THR A 19 -15.77 8.23 9.98
N GLU A 20 -14.67 8.37 10.72
CA GLU A 20 -13.38 8.70 10.10
C GLU A 20 -12.98 7.52 9.21
N CYS A 21 -13.28 7.61 7.91
CA CYS A 21 -12.76 6.68 6.92
C CYS A 21 -11.25 6.91 6.79
N LYS A 22 -10.46 6.17 7.56
CA LYS A 22 -9.02 6.11 7.34
C LYS A 22 -8.79 5.46 5.98
N VAL A 23 -8.54 6.29 4.97
CA VAL A 23 -8.13 5.80 3.65
C VAL A 23 -6.87 4.99 3.82
N LEU A 24 -6.95 3.70 3.49
CA LEU A 24 -5.80 2.80 3.55
C LEU A 24 -4.73 3.32 2.57
N THR A 25 -3.58 3.69 3.11
CA THR A 25 -2.43 4.19 2.36
C THR A 25 -1.14 3.74 3.04
N SER A 26 -0.07 3.66 2.27
CA SER A 26 1.28 3.36 2.77
C SER A 26 2.00 4.68 3.06
N HIS A 27 2.52 4.82 4.28
CA HIS A 27 3.34 5.94 4.72
C HIS A 27 4.82 5.59 4.71
N VAL A 28 5.15 4.31 4.90
CA VAL A 28 6.51 3.80 4.84
C VAL A 28 6.58 2.44 4.16
N CYS A 29 7.59 2.22 3.32
CA CYS A 29 7.84 0.95 2.64
C CYS A 29 9.26 0.46 2.89
N GLU A 30 9.49 -0.85 2.76
CA GLU A 30 10.86 -1.37 2.61
C GLU A 30 11.46 -0.81 1.32
N TYR A 31 12.72 -0.38 1.41
CA TYR A 31 13.47 0.20 0.31
C TYR A 31 14.65 -0.69 -0.04
N TYR A 32 14.80 -0.93 -1.34
CA TYR A 32 15.96 -1.62 -1.87
C TYR A 32 16.22 -1.10 -3.28
N ASN A 33 17.45 -0.67 -3.52
CA ASN A 33 17.91 -0.27 -4.85
C ASN A 33 19.39 -0.64 -4.98
N PRO A 34 19.81 -1.56 -5.86
CA PRO A 34 21.23 -1.92 -5.97
C PRO A 34 22.11 -0.76 -6.44
N GLU A 35 21.52 0.29 -7.02
CA GLU A 35 22.21 1.50 -7.45
C GLU A 35 22.33 2.56 -6.35
N CYS A 36 21.70 2.35 -5.18
CA CYS A 36 21.96 3.23 -4.05
C CYS A 36 23.40 2.97 -3.57
N GLY A 37 24.19 4.04 -3.47
CA GLY A 37 25.56 3.96 -2.96
C GLY A 37 25.61 3.70 -1.44
N TYR A 38 26.69 4.17 -0.82
CA TYR A 38 26.86 4.09 0.62
C TYR A 38 25.71 4.82 1.35
N ASN A 39 25.17 4.21 2.41
CA ASN A 39 24.03 4.71 3.22
C ASN A 39 22.65 4.60 2.58
N CYS A 40 22.42 3.53 1.84
CA CYS A 40 21.07 3.19 1.39
C CYS A 40 20.10 3.00 2.56
N PRO A 41 18.99 3.75 2.63
CA PRO A 41 18.01 3.54 3.68
C PRO A 41 17.33 2.18 3.50
N ARG A 42 17.03 1.47 4.58
CA ARG A 42 16.18 0.27 4.48
C ARG A 42 14.70 0.59 4.34
N LEU A 43 14.31 1.81 4.68
CA LEU A 43 12.92 2.26 4.68
C LEU A 43 12.79 3.56 3.89
N GLN A 44 11.77 3.65 3.05
CA GLN A 44 11.41 4.86 2.32
C GLN A 44 10.11 5.43 2.87
N LYS A 45 10.11 6.71 3.22
CA LYS A 45 8.87 7.45 3.51
C LYS A 45 8.16 7.77 2.20
N CYS A 46 6.87 7.44 2.11
CA CYS A 46 6.09 7.70 0.91
C CYS A 46 5.55 9.12 0.92
N ALA A 47 5.58 9.78 -0.24
CA ALA A 47 5.01 11.10 -0.38
C ALA A 47 3.49 11.05 -0.12
N VAL A 48 3.00 12.03 0.63
CA VAL A 48 1.57 12.21 0.87
C VAL A 48 1.06 13.20 -0.16
N HIS A 49 0.15 12.76 -1.00
CA HIS A 49 -0.51 13.62 -1.99
C HIS A 49 -2.01 13.62 -1.70
N GLN A 50 -2.61 14.82 -1.62
CA GLN A 50 -4.04 14.95 -1.38
C GLN A 50 -4.84 14.20 -2.46
N GLY A 51 -5.79 13.38 -2.02
CA GLY A 51 -6.63 12.57 -2.90
C GLY A 51 -5.92 11.42 -3.61
N LYS A 52 -4.66 11.12 -3.28
CA LYS A 52 -3.92 9.97 -3.83
C LYS A 52 -3.54 8.98 -2.75
N ILE A 53 -3.49 7.72 -3.14
CA ILE A 53 -3.07 6.60 -2.31
C ILE A 53 -1.64 6.22 -2.69
N SER A 54 -0.81 6.03 -1.68
CA SER A 54 0.54 5.51 -1.81
C SER A 54 0.54 4.01 -1.52
N HIS A 55 1.23 3.25 -2.37
CA HIS A 55 1.41 1.82 -2.25
C HIS A 55 2.89 1.51 -1.98
N CYS A 56 3.18 0.29 -1.54
CA CYS A 56 4.52 -0.26 -1.63
C CYS A 56 4.62 -1.20 -2.84
N PHE A 57 5.83 -1.41 -3.36
CA PHE A 57 6.09 -2.38 -4.41
C PHE A 57 7.33 -3.23 -4.13
N ALA A 58 7.39 -4.37 -4.81
CA ALA A 58 8.61 -5.14 -4.99
C ALA A 58 8.75 -5.59 -6.45
N LEU A 59 9.96 -5.43 -6.98
CA LEU A 59 10.39 -5.98 -8.26
C LEU A 59 11.43 -7.05 -7.97
N TYR A 60 11.25 -8.24 -8.51
CA TYR A 60 12.10 -9.38 -8.21
C TYR A 60 12.12 -10.39 -9.37
N SER A 61 13.02 -11.36 -9.30
CA SER A 61 13.05 -12.50 -10.22
C SER A 61 13.08 -13.81 -9.44
N ASP A 62 12.31 -14.79 -9.89
CA ASP A 62 12.40 -16.15 -9.37
C ASP A 62 13.61 -16.84 -9.97
N THR A 63 14.48 -17.33 -9.10
CA THR A 63 15.64 -18.13 -9.48
C THR A 63 15.53 -19.52 -8.84
N PRO A 64 16.26 -20.53 -9.34
CA PRO A 64 16.32 -21.84 -8.68
C PRO A 64 16.78 -21.76 -7.21
N ASN A 65 17.52 -20.70 -6.84
CA ASN A 65 18.01 -20.47 -5.48
C ASN A 65 17.05 -19.61 -4.63
N GLY A 66 15.83 -19.37 -5.10
CA GLY A 66 14.82 -18.54 -4.46
C GLY A 66 14.64 -17.17 -5.10
N VAL A 67 13.99 -16.26 -4.36
CA VAL A 67 13.61 -14.93 -4.83
C VAL A 67 14.81 -13.98 -4.79
N LYS A 68 15.19 -13.43 -5.93
CA LYS A 68 16.17 -12.34 -6.01
C LYS A 68 15.45 -11.00 -6.13
N VAL A 69 15.48 -10.22 -5.05
CA VAL A 69 14.92 -8.86 -5.05
C VAL A 69 15.78 -7.94 -5.90
N LEU A 70 15.14 -7.19 -6.79
CA LEU A 70 15.78 -6.23 -7.68
C LEU A 70 15.54 -4.80 -7.20
N ARG A 71 14.30 -4.46 -6.82
CA ARG A 71 13.95 -3.14 -6.25
C ARG A 71 12.77 -3.24 -5.28
N LYS A 72 12.72 -2.35 -4.29
CA LYS A 72 11.56 -2.13 -3.40
C LYS A 72 11.41 -0.64 -3.10
N GLY A 73 10.18 -0.19 -2.85
CA GLY A 73 9.94 1.18 -2.41
C GLY A 73 8.47 1.58 -2.45
N CYS A 74 8.24 2.89 -2.45
CA CYS A 74 6.93 3.49 -2.62
C CYS A 74 6.53 3.51 -4.10
N TRP A 75 5.25 3.24 -4.36
CA TRP A 75 4.63 3.30 -5.67
C TRP A 75 3.44 4.26 -5.64
N LEU A 76 3.47 5.25 -6.53
CA LEU A 76 2.43 6.28 -6.59
C LEU A 76 1.28 5.80 -7.48
N GLN A 77 0.06 5.82 -6.93
CA GLN A 77 -1.24 5.78 -7.60
C GLN A 77 -1.31 5.07 -8.95
N ASN A 78 -1.80 3.82 -8.95
CA ASN A 78 -2.68 3.33 -10.02
C ASN A 78 -3.51 2.15 -9.50
N LEU A 79 -4.74 2.40 -9.06
CA LEU A 79 -5.64 1.37 -8.51
C LEU A 79 -5.93 0.22 -9.49
N LEU A 80 -5.79 0.46 -10.80
CA LEU A 80 -5.95 -0.55 -11.83
C LEU A 80 -4.85 -1.61 -11.75
N PHE A 81 -3.60 -1.18 -11.49
CA PHE A 81 -2.45 -2.08 -11.34
C PHE A 81 -2.24 -2.55 -9.90
N CYS A 82 -2.61 -1.71 -8.93
CA CYS A 82 -2.50 -1.98 -7.51
C CYS A 82 -3.86 -1.91 -6.81
N PRO A 83 -4.61 -3.03 -6.76
CA PRO A 83 -5.72 -3.13 -5.83
C PRO A 83 -5.21 -2.89 -4.40
N LEU A 84 -6.09 -2.46 -3.51
CA LEU A 84 -5.77 -2.10 -2.12
C LEU A 84 -5.44 -3.32 -1.23
N ASP A 85 -4.75 -4.32 -1.80
CA ASP A 85 -4.36 -5.56 -1.14
C ASP A 85 -3.29 -5.29 -0.08
N PHE A 86 -3.38 -5.95 1.05
CA PHE A 86 -2.42 -5.81 2.16
C PHE A 86 -1.11 -6.58 1.95
N LYS A 87 -1.05 -7.43 0.93
CA LYS A 87 0.04 -8.36 0.67
C LYS A 87 0.63 -8.12 -0.70
N CYS A 88 1.95 -8.21 -0.79
CA CYS A 88 2.65 -8.12 -2.07
C CYS A 88 2.60 -9.50 -2.74
N SER A 89 1.46 -9.78 -3.39
CA SER A 89 1.23 -11.01 -4.13
C SER A 89 1.33 -10.71 -5.63
N THR A 90 2.10 -11.52 -6.35
CA THR A 90 2.32 -11.27 -7.78
C THR A 90 1.06 -11.54 -8.58
N LYS A 91 0.63 -10.54 -9.35
CA LYS A 91 -0.30 -10.76 -10.45
C LYS A 91 0.48 -11.37 -11.60
N PRO A 92 -0.08 -12.32 -12.38
CA PRO A 92 0.60 -13.01 -13.46
C PRO A 92 0.89 -12.06 -14.63
N ILE A 93 1.90 -11.20 -14.46
CA ILE A 93 2.53 -10.42 -15.51
C ILE A 93 3.93 -10.99 -15.64
N THR A 94 4.00 -12.25 -16.08
CA THR A 94 5.27 -12.87 -16.45
C THR A 94 5.74 -12.18 -17.72
N ASN A 95 6.64 -11.21 -17.59
CA ASN A 95 7.29 -10.67 -18.78
C ASN A 95 8.23 -11.72 -19.36
N LYS A 96 8.60 -11.58 -20.64
CA LYS A 96 9.51 -12.50 -21.34
C LYS A 96 10.92 -12.61 -20.70
N HIS A 97 11.21 -11.79 -19.70
CA HIS A 97 12.50 -11.71 -19.01
C HIS A 97 12.46 -12.33 -17.60
N GLY A 98 11.37 -12.97 -17.19
CA GLY A 98 11.26 -13.63 -15.88
C GLY A 98 11.22 -12.65 -14.70
N LEU A 99 10.89 -11.38 -14.94
CA LEU A 99 10.71 -10.39 -13.88
C LEU A 99 9.28 -10.43 -13.37
N GLN A 100 9.15 -10.32 -12.06
CA GLN A 100 7.89 -10.27 -11.35
C GLN A 100 7.74 -8.95 -10.61
N PHE A 101 6.50 -8.49 -10.52
CA PHE A 101 6.12 -7.26 -9.85
C PHE A 101 4.90 -7.54 -8.97
N CYS A 102 5.00 -7.12 -7.71
CA CYS A 102 3.86 -7.04 -6.82
C CYS A 102 3.81 -5.64 -6.19
N CYS A 103 2.60 -5.27 -5.77
CA CYS A 103 2.37 -4.06 -5.01
C CYS A 103 1.30 -4.33 -3.96
N CYS A 104 1.26 -3.48 -2.95
CA CYS A 104 0.37 -3.64 -1.81
C CYS A 104 0.15 -2.29 -1.11
N THR A 105 -0.83 -2.24 -0.21
CA THR A 105 -1.21 -1.03 0.52
C THR A 105 -1.13 -1.27 2.02
N GLY A 106 -0.39 -0.40 2.71
CA GLY A 106 -0.13 -0.48 4.13
C GLY A 106 1.36 -0.43 4.42
N ASP A 107 1.71 0.04 5.61
CA ASP A 107 3.11 0.24 5.99
C ASP A 107 3.91 -1.06 5.92
N LYS A 108 5.03 -1.02 5.17
CA LYS A 108 5.97 -2.12 4.97
C LYS A 108 5.33 -3.41 4.45
N CYS A 109 4.19 -3.33 3.77
CA CYS A 109 3.51 -4.51 3.22
C CYS A 109 4.37 -5.29 2.20
N ASN A 110 5.38 -4.63 1.61
CA ASN A 110 6.35 -5.23 0.70
C ASN A 110 7.54 -5.89 1.41
N ALA A 111 7.50 -6.06 2.73
CA ALA A 111 8.54 -6.76 3.48
C ALA A 111 8.68 -8.23 3.06
N LYS A 112 7.54 -8.90 2.85
CA LYS A 112 7.47 -10.25 2.31
C LYS A 112 6.86 -10.22 0.91
N ILE A 113 7.37 -11.11 0.07
CA ILE A 113 6.85 -11.37 -1.27
C ILE A 113 6.16 -12.72 -1.15
N ASP A 114 4.85 -12.74 -1.38
CA ASP A 114 3.97 -13.92 -1.25
C ASP A 114 3.78 -14.60 -2.62
#